data_AF-A0A927R391-F1
#
_entry.id   AF-A0A927R391-F1
#
_cell.length_a   1.000
_cell.length_b   1.000
_cell.length_c   1.000
_cell.angle_alpha   90.00
_cell.angle_beta   90.00
_cell.angle_gamma   90.00
#
_symmetry.space_group_name_H-M   'P 1'
#
loop_
_entity.id
_entity.type
_entity.pdbx_description
1 polymer ?
#
loop_
_entity_poly.entity_id
_entity_poly.type
_entity_poly.pdbx_seq_one_letter_code
_entity_poly.pdbx_strand_id
1 'polypeptide(L)' 'MKEQDGISLIEQVIADDNLWRAYKKVRKNKGAPGVDGITVYQLKSHMEKYYQPLKEKLKDG' A
#
# COMPACT_ATOMS: atom_id res chain seq x y z
N MET A 1 3.50 21.90 17.57
CA MET A 1 3.39 20.70 16.74
C MET A 1 1.95 20.23 16.85
N LYS A 2 1.23 20.02 15.74
CA LYS A 2 -0.08 19.35 15.83
C LYS A 2 0.18 17.89 16.15
N GLU A 3 -0.38 17.39 17.26
CA GLU A 3 -0.45 15.96 17.50
C GLU A 3 -1.20 15.32 16.32
N GLN A 4 -0.55 14.38 15.65
CA GLN A 4 -1.21 13.53 14.66
C GLN A 4 -1.86 12.39 15.44
N ASP A 5 -3.20 12.37 15.48
CA ASP A 5 -3.94 11.23 16.00
C ASP A 5 -3.75 10.00 15.06
N GLY A 6 -3.93 8.79 15.58
CA GLY A 6 -3.69 7.56 14.81
C GLY A 6 -4.58 7.44 13.56
N ILE A 7 -5.78 8.01 13.60
CA ILE A 7 -6.74 8.03 12.49
C ILE A 7 -6.18 8.90 11.34
N SER A 8 -5.67 10.09 11.63
CA SER A 8 -5.05 10.97 10.63
C SER A 8 -3.79 10.36 10.00
N LEU A 9 -3.10 9.45 10.69
CA LEU A 9 -1.95 8.75 10.12
C LEU A 9 -2.38 7.65 9.16
N ILE A 10 -3.39 6.85 9.50
CA ILE A 10 -3.92 5.81 8.60
C ILE A 10 -4.43 6.44 7.31
N GLU A 11 -5.14 7.57 7.39
CA GLU A 11 -5.59 8.33 6.22
C GLU A 11 -4.43 8.74 5.30
N GLN A 12 -3.31 9.19 5.86
CA GLN A 12 -2.11 9.53 5.10
C GLN A 12 -1.44 8.30 4.47
N VAL A 13 -1.40 7.18 5.19
CA VAL A 13 -0.80 5.92 4.71
C VAL A 13 -1.56 5.41 3.49
N ILE A 14 -2.90 5.45 3.52
CA ILE A 14 -3.76 4.92 2.45
C ILE A 14 -4.10 5.95 1.37
N ALA A 15 -3.55 7.17 1.45
CA ALA A 15 -3.72 8.19 0.43
C ALA A 15 -3.16 7.70 -0.92
N ASP A 16 -3.91 7.94 -2.01
CA ASP A 16 -3.57 7.38 -3.32
C ASP A 16 -2.19 7.82 -3.82
N ASP A 17 -1.82 9.08 -3.56
CA ASP A 17 -0.49 9.61 -3.86
C ASP A 17 0.63 8.87 -3.10
N ASN A 18 0.39 8.54 -1.82
CA ASN A 18 1.35 7.81 -1.01
C ASN A 18 1.50 6.37 -1.51
N LEU A 19 0.38 5.69 -1.77
CA LEU A 19 0.38 4.31 -2.27
C LEU A 19 1.02 4.21 -3.65
N TRP A 20 0.82 5.18 -4.53
CA TRP A 20 1.50 5.23 -5.84
C TRP A 20 3.01 5.42 -5.71
N ARG A 21 3.47 6.31 -4.80
CA ARG A 21 4.89 6.49 -4.50
C ARG A 21 5.51 5.21 -3.92
N ALA A 22 4.80 4.53 -3.02
CA ALA A 22 5.23 3.26 -2.44
C ALA A 22 5.36 2.16 -3.51
N TYR A 23 4.35 2.00 -4.36
CA TYR A 23 4.39 1.06 -5.49
C TYR A 23 5.62 1.26 -6.38
N LYS A 24 5.92 2.50 -6.78
CA LYS A 24 7.11 2.81 -7.60
C LYS A 24 8.41 2.42 -6.91
N LYS A 25 8.55 2.68 -5.61
CA LYS A 25 9.74 2.31 -4.83
C LYS A 25 9.89 0.79 -4.76
N VAL A 26 8.83 0.06 -4.42
CA VAL A 26 8.84 -1.41 -4.36
C VAL A 26 9.23 -2.01 -5.72
N ARG A 27 8.63 -1.52 -6.82
CA ARG A 27 8.97 -1.97 -8.17
C ARG A 27 10.44 -1.68 -8.53
N LYS A 28 11.00 -0.57 -8.07
CA LYS A 28 12.43 -0.22 -8.29
C LYS A 28 13.38 -1.13 -7.52
N ASN A 29 12.97 -1.62 -6.35
CA ASN A 29 13.82 -2.48 -5.51
C ASN A 29 14.08 -3.86 -6.10
N LYS A 30 13.18 -4.38 -6.97
CA LYS A 30 13.34 -5.68 -7.67
C LYS A 30 13.62 -6.86 -6.73
N GLY A 31 13.08 -6.83 -5.52
CA GLY A 31 13.25 -7.90 -4.54
C GLY A 31 12.61 -9.22 -4.98
N ALA A 32 13.05 -10.32 -4.37
CA ALA A 32 12.43 -11.63 -4.53
C ALA A 32 10.96 -11.60 -4.02
N PRO A 33 10.06 -12.41 -4.61
CA PRO A 33 8.69 -12.54 -4.12
C PRO A 33 8.64 -13.15 -2.71
N GLY A 34 7.55 -12.87 -1.99
CA GLY A 34 7.27 -13.46 -0.68
C GLY A 34 6.66 -14.87 -0.77
N VAL A 35 6.04 -15.32 0.33
CA VAL A 35 5.37 -16.64 0.42
C VAL A 35 4.19 -16.80 -0.54
N ASP A 36 3.59 -15.70 -0.98
CA ASP A 36 2.51 -15.67 -1.97
C ASP A 36 3.00 -15.83 -3.43
N GLY A 37 4.32 -15.77 -3.65
CA GLY A 37 4.92 -15.86 -4.97
C GLY A 37 4.69 -14.64 -5.87
N ILE A 38 4.08 -13.56 -5.38
CA ILE A 38 3.75 -12.39 -6.20
C ILE A 38 5.01 -11.56 -6.44
N THR A 39 5.38 -11.40 -7.70
CA THR A 39 6.55 -10.60 -8.08
C THR A 39 6.23 -9.10 -8.15
N VAL A 40 7.27 -8.25 -8.08
CA VAL A 40 7.13 -6.80 -8.27
C VAL A 40 6.55 -6.41 -9.65
N TYR A 41 6.59 -7.33 -10.62
CA TYR A 41 6.02 -7.15 -11.96
C TYR A 41 4.52 -7.46 -12.01
N GLN A 42 4.04 -8.34 -11.12
CA GLN A 42 2.63 -8.69 -10.97
C GLN A 42 1.90 -7.81 -9.94
N LEU A 43 2.63 -7.04 -9.14
CA LEU A 43 2.08 -6.24 -8.05
C LEU A 43 0.95 -5.29 -8.48
N LYS A 44 1.06 -4.64 -9.66
CA LYS A 44 0.03 -3.68 -10.12
C LYS A 44 -1.33 -4.33 -10.31
N SER A 45 -1.40 -5.47 -10.99
CA SER A 45 -2.66 -6.16 -11.23
C SER A 45 -3.25 -6.75 -9.94
N HIS A 46 -2.39 -7.19 -9.02
CA HIS A 46 -2.85 -7.62 -7.70
C HIS A 46 -3.43 -6.45 -6.88
N MET A 47 -2.77 -5.29 -6.89
CA MET A 47 -3.27 -4.08 -6.25
C MET A 47 -4.62 -3.68 -6.84
N GLU A 48 -4.78 -3.61 -8.17
CA GLU A 48 -6.05 -3.25 -8.81
C GLU A 48 -7.23 -4.14 -8.38
N LYS A 49 -6.96 -5.42 -8.08
CA LYS A 49 -8.00 -6.35 -7.60
C LYS A 49 -8.39 -6.13 -6.13
N TYR A 50 -7.43 -5.77 -5.26
CA TYR A 50 -7.64 -5.77 -3.81
C TYR A 50 -7.48 -4.39 -3.15
N TYR A 51 -7.29 -3.33 -3.93
CA TYR A 51 -6.95 -2.00 -3.42
C TYR A 51 -7.99 -1.46 -2.43
N GLN A 52 -9.26 -1.41 -2.83
CA GLN A 52 -10.34 -0.89 -1.99
C GLN A 52 -10.56 -1.72 -0.72
N PRO A 53 -10.76 -3.05 -0.79
CA PRO A 53 -11.00 -3.84 0.43
C PRO A 53 -9.82 -3.82 1.40
N LEU A 54 -8.58 -3.72 0.91
CA LEU A 54 -7.41 -3.57 1.79
C LEU A 54 -7.36 -2.19 2.46
N LYS A 55 -7.75 -1.11 1.76
CA LYS A 55 -7.84 0.24 2.35
C LYS A 55 -8.90 0.32 3.44
N GLU A 56 -10.07 -0.27 3.21
CA GLU A 56 -11.16 -0.34 4.20
C GLU A 56 -10.73 -1.13 5.42
N LYS A 57 -10.16 -2.32 5.23
CA LYS A 57 -9.65 -3.14 6.32
C LYS A 57 -8.60 -2.41 7.18
N LEU A 58 -7.74 -1.58 6.56
CA LEU A 58 -6.76 -0.78 7.30
C LEU A 58 -7.38 0.37 8.09
N LYS A 59 -8.55 0.89 7.67
CA LYS A 59 -9.28 1.92 8.42
C LYS A 59 -10.05 1.35 9.61
N ASP A 60 -10.59 0.15 9.45
CA ASP A 60 -11.49 -0.45 10.44
C ASP A 60 -10.74 -1.10 11.62
N GLY A 61 -9.43 -1.34 11.47
CA GLY A 61 -8.57 -1.95 12.51
C GLY A 61 -8.72 -3.46 12.60
#